data_AF-A0A378B507-F1
#
_entry.id   AF-A0A378B507-F1
#
_cell.length_a   1.000
_cell.length_b   1.000
_cell.length_c   1.000
_cell.angle_alpha   90.00
_cell.angle_beta   90.00
_cell.angle_gamma   90.00
#
_symmetry.space_group_name_H-M   'P 1'
#
loop_
_entity.id
_entity.type
_entity.pdbx_description
1 polymer ?
#
loop_
_entity_poly.entity_id
_entity_poly.type
_entity_poly.pdbx_seq_one_letter_code
_entity_poly.pdbx_strand_id
1 'polypeptide(L)'
;MNLVENAAMLQDKPVLIFSLEMPSEQIMMRSLASLSRVDQTRIRTGQLDDEDWARISGTMGILLEKRNIYIDDSSGLTPTEVRSRARRIAREHGGIGLIMIDYLQLMRVPSLSDNRTLEIAEISRSAEGAGERAAGAGGGAVAA
;
A
#
# COMPACT_ATOMS: atom_id res chain seq x y z
N MET A 1 7.22 5.11 2.50
CA MET A 1 7.20 4.46 1.17
C MET A 1 8.30 3.41 1.02
N ASN A 2 9.51 3.64 1.54
CA ASN A 2 10.64 2.72 1.46
C ASN A 2 10.33 1.25 1.79
N LEU A 3 9.45 0.96 2.76
CA LEU A 3 9.10 -0.42 3.08
C LEU A 3 8.28 -1.11 1.97
N VAL A 4 7.27 -0.42 1.44
CA VAL A 4 6.46 -0.89 0.31
C VAL A 4 7.34 -1.12 -0.91
N GLU A 5 8.19 -0.15 -1.22
CA GLU A 5 9.10 -0.22 -2.36
C GLU A 5 10.07 -1.40 -2.23
N ASN A 6 10.69 -1.59 -1.07
CA ASN A 6 11.58 -2.73 -0.84
C ASN A 6 10.82 -4.05 -0.94
N ALA A 7 9.64 -4.16 -0.33
CA ALA A 7 8.83 -5.38 -0.41
C ALA A 7 8.45 -5.70 -1.87
N ALA A 8 8.01 -4.70 -2.63
CA ALA A 8 7.65 -4.84 -4.03
C ALA A 8 8.86 -5.14 -4.92
N MET A 9 10.05 -4.64 -4.59
CA MET A 9 11.25 -4.90 -5.37
C MET A 9 11.91 -6.24 -5.04
N LEU A 10 11.80 -6.73 -3.81
CA LEU A 10 12.47 -7.95 -3.34
C LEU A 10 11.61 -9.21 -3.42
N GLN A 11 10.29 -9.07 -3.57
CA GLN A 11 9.35 -10.19 -3.60
C GLN A 11 8.44 -10.12 -4.81
N ASP A 12 8.09 -11.27 -5.37
CA ASP A 12 7.11 -11.38 -6.46
C ASP A 12 5.66 -11.40 -5.96
N LYS A 13 5.46 -11.45 -4.64
CA LYS A 13 4.12 -11.43 -4.04
C LYS A 13 3.51 -10.02 -4.13
N PRO A 14 2.18 -9.91 -4.25
CA PRO A 14 1.49 -8.62 -4.21
C PRO A 14 1.78 -7.82 -2.93
N VAL A 15 1.91 -6.51 -3.10
CA VAL A 15 1.96 -5.50 -2.05
C VAL A 15 0.72 -4.62 -2.19
N LEU A 16 -0.10 -4.59 -1.14
CA LEU A 16 -1.34 -3.82 -1.09
C LEU A 16 -1.14 -2.55 -0.29
N ILE A 17 -1.64 -1.43 -0.79
CA ILE A 17 -1.63 -0.14 -0.14
C ILE A 17 -3.06 0.36 -0.07
N PHE A 18 -3.63 0.41 1.14
CA PHE A 18 -4.91 1.06 1.41
C PHE A 18 -4.64 2.46 1.93
N SER A 19 -4.99 3.46 1.14
CA SER A 19 -4.78 4.87 1.46
C SER A 19 -6.11 5.56 1.71
N LEU A 20 -6.38 5.95 2.95
CA LEU A 20 -7.65 6.53 3.34
C LEU A 20 -7.67 8.05 3.22
N GLU A 21 -6.51 8.69 3.03
CA GLU A 21 -6.36 10.15 2.97
C GLU A 21 -5.61 10.62 1.72
N MET A 22 -4.56 9.90 1.31
CA MET A 22 -3.76 10.29 0.15
C MET A 22 -4.30 9.65 -1.14
N PRO A 23 -4.49 10.43 -2.21
CA PRO A 23 -4.78 9.88 -3.53
C PRO A 23 -3.69 8.94 -4.02
N SER A 24 -4.07 7.93 -4.80
CA SER A 24 -3.16 6.96 -5.41
C SER A 24 -2.04 7.62 -6.23
N GLU A 25 -2.35 8.72 -6.92
CA GLU A 25 -1.37 9.51 -7.68
C GLU A 25 -0.24 10.05 -6.80
N GLN A 26 -0.54 10.53 -5.59
CA GLN A 26 0.47 11.04 -4.67
C GLN A 26 1.39 9.93 -4.16
N ILE A 27 0.84 8.75 -3.91
CA ILE A 27 1.60 7.56 -3.50
C ILE A 27 2.53 7.13 -4.64
N MET A 28 2.03 7.10 -5.88
CA MET A 28 2.83 6.77 -7.06
C MET A 28 3.94 7.78 -7.30
N MET A 29 3.67 9.08 -7.21
CA MET A 29 4.69 10.13 -7.35
C MET A 29 5.83 9.97 -6.33
N ARG A 30 5.49 9.70 -5.06
CA ARG A 30 6.48 9.45 -4.01
C ARG A 30 7.30 8.18 -4.28
N SER A 31 6.64 7.11 -4.74
CA SER A 31 7.30 5.85 -5.07
C SER A 31 8.25 6.00 -6.25
N LEU A 32 7.84 6.74 -7.28
CA LEU A 32 8.67 7.05 -8.44
C LEU A 32 9.88 7.87 -8.04
N ALA A 33 9.70 8.95 -7.28
CA ALA A 33 10.80 9.80 -6.79
C ALA A 33 11.85 8.99 -6.01
N SER A 34 11.38 8.13 -5.11
CA SER A 34 12.25 7.28 -4.29
C SER A 34 13.02 6.26 -5.14
N LEU A 35 12.33 5.51 -6.01
CA LEU A 35 12.92 4.44 -6.80
C LEU A 35 13.82 4.97 -7.94
N SER A 36 13.44 6.05 -8.61
CA SER A 36 14.25 6.67 -9.68
C SER A 36 15.39 7.55 -9.15
N ARG A 37 15.39 7.85 -7.84
CA ARG A 37 16.29 8.82 -7.21
C ARG A 37 16.25 10.20 -7.88
N VAL A 38 15.06 10.60 -8.33
CA VAL A 38 14.79 11.93 -8.86
C VAL A 38 14.02 12.74 -7.81
N ASP A 39 14.37 14.02 -7.68
CA ASP A 39 13.72 14.91 -6.73
C ASP A 39 12.20 14.97 -6.97
N GLN A 40 11.43 14.82 -5.89
CA GLN A 40 9.97 14.78 -5.96
C GLN A 40 9.38 16.11 -6.45
N THR A 41 10.01 17.24 -6.15
CA THR A 41 9.56 18.55 -6.65
C THR A 41 9.73 18.62 -8.15
N ARG A 42 10.85 18.13 -8.71
CA ARG A 42 11.08 18.08 -10.16
C ARG A 42 10.06 17.21 -10.87
N ILE A 43 9.73 16.04 -10.32
CA ILE A 43 8.66 15.17 -10.84
C ILE A 43 7.31 15.90 -10.81
N ARG A 44 6.97 16.54 -9.70
CA ARG A 44 5.71 17.26 -9.53
C ARG A 44 5.59 18.48 -10.45
N THR A 45 6.67 19.21 -10.69
CA THR A 45 6.67 20.40 -11.55
C THR A 45 6.91 20.09 -13.03
N GLY A 46 7.27 18.85 -13.35
CA GLY A 46 7.65 18.45 -14.71
C GLY A 46 9.00 19.02 -15.18
N GLN A 47 9.80 19.58 -14.27
CA GLN A 47 11.11 20.19 -14.57
C GLN A 47 12.21 19.12 -14.61
N LEU A 48 12.06 18.20 -15.55
CA LEU A 48 12.92 17.04 -15.73
C LEU A 48 13.91 17.30 -16.87
N ASP A 49 15.18 17.00 -16.62
CA ASP A 49 16.18 16.92 -17.69
C ASP A 49 16.15 15.53 -18.36
N ASP A 50 16.95 15.35 -19.40
CA ASP A 50 17.00 14.08 -20.15
C ASP A 50 17.45 12.91 -19.27
N GLU A 51 18.30 13.15 -18.26
CA GLU A 51 18.79 12.12 -17.35
C GLU A 51 17.68 11.68 -16.37
N ASP A 52 16.93 12.63 -15.81
CA ASP A 52 15.77 12.36 -14.98
C ASP A 52 14.71 11.57 -15.76
N TRP A 53 14.43 11.98 -17.00
CA TRP A 53 13.48 11.28 -17.86
C TRP A 53 13.88 9.84 -18.11
N ALA A 54 15.18 9.58 -18.37
CA ALA A 54 15.70 8.23 -18.52
C ALA A 54 15.54 7.40 -17.25
N ARG A 55 15.86 7.98 -16.07
CA ARG A 55 15.71 7.30 -14.77
C ARG A 55 14.26 6.98 -14.44
N ILE A 56 13.35 7.93 -14.63
CA ILE A 56 11.92 7.75 -14.37
C ILE A 56 11.34 6.68 -15.29
N SER A 57 11.63 6.77 -16.59
CA SER A 57 11.13 5.82 -17.59
C SER A 57 11.63 4.40 -17.31
N GLY A 58 12.90 4.25 -16.92
CA GLY A 58 13.47 2.96 -16.50
C GLY A 58 12.75 2.38 -15.28
N THR A 59 12.55 3.19 -14.24
CA THR A 59 11.80 2.78 -13.04
C THR A 59 10.36 2.40 -13.37
N MET A 60 9.67 3.15 -14.23
CA MET A 60 8.32 2.81 -14.68
C MET A 60 8.28 1.47 -15.40
N GLY A 61 9.27 1.18 -16.26
CA GLY A 61 9.40 -0.12 -16.93
C GLY A 61 9.48 -1.27 -15.93
N ILE A 62 10.33 -1.15 -14.92
CA ILE A 62 10.50 -2.16 -13.85
C ILE A 62 9.19 -2.36 -13.07
N LEU A 63 8.50 -1.27 -12.71
CA LEU A 63 7.24 -1.34 -11.98
C LEU A 63 6.11 -2.01 -12.80
N LEU A 64 6.05 -1.70 -14.11
CA LEU A 64 5.07 -2.28 -15.03
C LEU A 64 5.32 -3.75 -15.30
N GLU A 65 6.59 -4.16 -15.35
CA GLU A 65 7.00 -5.55 -15.49
C GLU A 65 6.62 -6.36 -14.25
N LYS A 66 6.93 -5.85 -13.04
CA LYS A 66 6.60 -6.55 -11.79
C LYS A 66 5.10 -6.61 -11.51
N ARG A 67 4.38 -5.52 -11.79
CA ARG A 67 2.92 -5.40 -11.61
C ARG A 67 2.41 -5.99 -10.27
N ASN A 68 3.16 -5.78 -9.20
CA ASN A 68 2.86 -6.37 -7.89
C ASN A 68 2.42 -5.33 -6.85
N ILE A 69 2.31 -4.05 -7.21
CA ILE A 69 1.79 -2.99 -6.31
C ILE A 69 0.32 -2.73 -6.64
N TYR A 70 -0.53 -2.82 -5.63
CA TYR A 70 -1.97 -2.54 -5.71
C TYR A 70 -2.30 -1.40 -4.76
N ILE A 71 -2.87 -0.32 -5.29
CA ILE A 71 -3.25 0.85 -4.50
C ILE A 71 -4.77 0.99 -4.51
N ASP A 72 -5.32 1.22 -3.34
CA ASP A 72 -6.73 1.46 -3.10
C ASP A 72 -6.87 2.74 -2.27
N ASP A 73 -7.28 3.82 -2.91
CA ASP A 73 -7.46 5.15 -2.30
C ASP A 73 -8.92 5.43 -1.88
N SER A 74 -9.71 4.37 -1.65
CA SER A 74 -11.08 4.49 -1.16
C SER A 74 -11.09 5.09 0.25
N SER A 75 -11.88 6.15 0.46
CA SER A 75 -12.09 6.74 1.77
C SER A 75 -13.10 5.95 2.61
N GLY A 76 -12.98 6.02 3.94
CA GLY A 76 -13.95 5.45 4.87
C GLY A 76 -13.99 3.92 4.93
N LEU A 77 -12.93 3.23 4.47
CA LEU A 77 -12.85 1.77 4.50
C LEU A 77 -12.98 1.23 5.93
N THR A 78 -13.89 0.27 6.10
CA THR A 78 -14.01 -0.53 7.32
C THR A 78 -12.96 -1.65 7.35
N PRO A 79 -12.57 -2.17 8.53
CA PRO A 79 -11.64 -3.29 8.62
C PRO A 79 -12.10 -4.54 7.87
N THR A 80 -13.42 -4.76 7.78
CA THR A 80 -14.04 -5.85 7.04
C THR A 80 -13.81 -5.71 5.53
N GLU A 81 -13.92 -4.50 4.99
CA GLU A 81 -13.69 -4.23 3.57
C GLU A 81 -12.22 -4.41 3.19
N VAL A 82 -11.29 -3.88 3.99
CA VAL A 82 -9.85 -4.10 3.80
C VAL A 82 -9.53 -5.60 3.77
N ARG A 83 -10.04 -6.36 4.74
CA ARG A 83 -9.87 -7.82 4.80
C ARG A 83 -10.45 -8.53 3.57
N SER A 84 -11.63 -8.12 3.12
CA SER A 84 -12.30 -8.71 1.94
C SER A 84 -11.48 -8.49 0.67
N ARG A 85 -11.02 -7.25 0.45
CA ARG A 85 -10.22 -6.85 -0.72
C ARG A 85 -8.85 -7.55 -0.72
N ALA A 86 -8.16 -7.57 0.43
CA ALA A 86 -6.90 -8.30 0.57
C ALA A 86 -7.07 -9.80 0.27
N ARG A 87 -8.10 -10.45 0.82
CA ARG A 87 -8.34 -11.87 0.55
C ARG A 87 -8.60 -12.18 -0.92
N ARG A 88 -9.25 -11.26 -1.66
CA ARG A 88 -9.46 -11.44 -3.10
C ARG A 88 -8.12 -11.52 -3.83
N ILE A 89 -7.24 -10.55 -3.61
CA ILE A 89 -5.91 -10.48 -4.23
C ILE A 89 -5.04 -11.68 -3.81
N ALA A 90 -5.07 -12.07 -2.53
CA ALA A 90 -4.34 -13.24 -2.05
C ALA A 90 -4.75 -14.54 -2.77
N ARG A 91 -6.05 -14.73 -3.03
CA ARG A 91 -6.54 -15.92 -3.75
C ARG A 91 -6.09 -15.92 -5.22
N GLU A 92 -6.10 -14.76 -5.86
CA GLU A 92 -5.69 -14.61 -7.26
C GLU A 92 -4.18 -14.85 -7.46
N HIS A 93 -3.35 -14.51 -6.47
CA HIS A 93 -1.88 -14.50 -6.59
C HIS A 93 -1.17 -15.50 -5.66
N GLY A 94 -1.90 -16.38 -4.97
CA GLY A 94 -1.32 -17.38 -4.07
C GLY A 94 -0.73 -16.81 -2.77
N GLY A 95 -1.09 -15.58 -2.40
CA GLY A 95 -0.66 -14.92 -1.17
C GLY A 95 -0.45 -13.42 -1.34
N ILE A 96 -0.10 -12.75 -0.24
CA ILE A 96 0.30 -11.33 -0.20
C ILE A 96 1.63 -11.24 0.54
N GLY A 97 2.54 -10.39 0.05
CA GLY A 97 3.84 -10.13 0.70
C GLY A 97 3.71 -9.07 1.79
N LEU A 98 2.94 -8.01 1.53
CA LEU A 98 2.74 -6.90 2.45
C LEU A 98 1.36 -6.26 2.25
N ILE A 99 0.73 -5.85 3.36
CA ILE A 99 -0.42 -4.93 3.37
C ILE A 99 0.01 -3.70 4.17
N MET A 100 -0.02 -2.54 3.52
CA MET A 100 0.14 -1.22 4.14
C MET A 100 -1.24 -0.55 4.22
N ILE A 101 -1.53 0.05 5.38
CA ILE A 101 -2.76 0.82 5.60
C ILE A 101 -2.38 2.19 6.15
N ASP A 102 -2.71 3.26 5.46
CA ASP A 102 -2.37 4.64 5.79
C ASP A 102 -3.62 5.53 5.64
N TYR A 103 -4.28 6.10 6.65
CA TYR A 103 -4.05 6.13 8.10
C TYR A 103 -5.17 5.34 8.82
N LEU A 104 -4.82 4.37 9.67
CA LEU A 104 -5.80 3.51 10.40
C LEU A 104 -6.81 4.30 11.24
N GLN A 105 -6.46 5.51 11.67
CA GLN A 105 -7.33 6.39 12.43
C GLN A 105 -8.60 6.77 11.65
N LEU A 106 -8.58 6.78 10.32
CA LEU A 106 -9.76 7.15 9.54
C LEU A 106 -10.75 5.99 9.37
N MET A 107 -10.38 4.77 9.76
CA MET A 107 -11.30 3.64 9.78
C MET A 107 -12.35 3.88 10.87
N ARG A 108 -13.61 3.57 10.54
CA ARG A 108 -14.72 3.64 11.48
C ARG A 108 -15.33 2.26 11.67
N VAL A 109 -15.74 1.98 12.90
CA VAL A 109 -16.53 0.81 13.26
C VAL A 109 -17.90 1.33 13.71
N PRO A 110 -18.94 1.23 12.85
CA PRO A 110 -20.25 1.83 13.13
C PRO A 110 -20.85 1.44 14.49
N SER A 111 -20.53 0.25 15.00
CA SER A 111 -21.02 -0.25 16.28
C SER A 111 -20.28 0.29 17.52
N LEU A 112 -19.19 1.05 17.34
CA LEU A 112 -18.33 1.56 18.42
C LEU A 112 -18.11 3.08 18.34
N SER A 113 -18.98 3.81 17.60
CA SER A 113 -18.83 5.24 17.31
C SER A 113 -18.64 6.12 18.54
N ASP A 114 -19.19 5.71 19.69
CA ASP A 114 -19.21 6.52 20.91
C ASP A 114 -17.97 6.30 21.79
N ASN A 115 -17.14 5.30 21.47
CA ASN A 115 -15.94 4.97 22.23
C ASN A 115 -14.74 4.74 21.31
N ARG A 116 -14.07 5.85 20.99
CA ARG A 116 -12.89 5.89 20.11
C ARG A 116 -11.76 4.97 20.54
N THR A 117 -11.56 4.78 21.84
CA THR A 117 -10.53 3.87 22.38
C THR A 117 -10.83 2.42 22.02
N LEU A 118 -12.09 1.99 22.16
CA LEU A 118 -12.52 0.64 21.77
C LEU A 118 -12.49 0.46 20.25
N GLU A 119 -12.86 1.48 19.49
CA GLU A 119 -12.80 1.48 18.02
C GLU A 119 -11.38 1.27 17.50
N ILE A 120 -10.39 2.03 18.00
CA ILE A 120 -8.98 1.87 17.63
C ILE A 120 -8.45 0.49 18.01
N ALA A 121 -8.84 -0.04 19.18
CA ALA A 121 -8.44 -1.37 19.61
C ALA A 121 -8.98 -2.47 18.68
N GLU A 122 -10.22 -2.31 18.18
CA GLU A 122 -10.84 -3.25 17.24
C GLU A 122 -10.23 -3.17 15.83
N ILE A 123 -9.95 -1.96 15.34
CA ILE A 123 -9.26 -1.73 14.07
C ILE A 123 -7.88 -2.40 14.10
N SER A 124 -7.13 -2.20 15.18
CA SER A 124 -5.78 -2.76 15.33
C SER A 124 -5.79 -4.29 15.31
N ARG A 125 -6.66 -4.93 16.10
CA ARG A 125 -6.85 -6.40 16.10
C ARG A 125 -7.29 -6.92 14.73
N SER A 126 -8.18 -6.20 14.07
CA SER A 126 -8.68 -6.59 12.75
C SER A 126 -7.59 -6.53 11.67
N ALA A 127 -6.71 -5.53 11.73
CA ALA A 127 -5.58 -5.39 10.82
C ALA A 127 -4.56 -6.54 11.00
N GLU A 128 -4.21 -6.87 12.25
CA GLU A 128 -3.32 -7.99 12.57
C GLU A 128 -3.86 -9.32 12.03
N GLY A 129 -5.12 -9.64 12.32
CA GLY A 129 -5.74 -10.87 11.82
C GLY A 129 -6.00 -10.88 10.31
N ALA A 130 -5.93 -9.73 9.62
CA ALA A 130 -5.98 -9.68 8.16
C ALA A 130 -4.65 -10.13 7.55
N GLY A 131 -3.53 -9.73 8.15
CA GLY A 131 -2.19 -10.17 7.76
C GLY A 131 -1.96 -11.66 7.93
N GLU A 132 -2.27 -12.20 9.12
CA GLU A 132 -2.04 -13.63 9.43
C GLU A 132 -2.73 -14.56 8.42
N ARG A 133 -3.96 -14.20 7.99
CA ARG A 133 -4.75 -15.02 7.06
C ARG A 133 -4.41 -14.78 5.59
N ALA A 134 -3.78 -13.65 5.27
CA ALA A 134 -3.27 -13.36 3.93
C ALA A 134 -1.91 -14.04 3.68
N ALA A 135 -1.17 -14.38 4.75
CA ALA A 135 0.20 -14.87 4.73
C ALA A 135 0.40 -16.36 4.42
N GLY A 136 -0.67 -17.14 4.14
CA GLY A 136 -0.64 -18.57 3.78
C GLY A 136 0.67 -19.33 4.08
N ALA A 137 0.79 -19.96 5.26
CA ALA A 137 1.91 -20.81 5.69
C ALA A 137 3.35 -20.28 5.48
N GLY A 138 3.55 -19.00 5.19
CA GLY A 138 4.87 -18.45 4.87
C GLY A 138 4.90 -16.93 4.89
N GLY A 139 5.00 -16.38 6.10
CA GLY A 139 5.56 -15.06 6.43
C GLY A 139 5.07 -13.88 5.59
N GLY A 140 3.94 -13.28 5.96
CA GLY A 140 3.56 -11.93 5.54
C GLY A 140 3.72 -10.99 6.74
N ALA A 141 4.57 -9.97 6.61
CA ALA A 141 4.74 -8.95 7.64
C ALA A 141 3.66 -7.87 7.45
N VAL A 142 2.95 -7.51 8.52
CA VAL A 142 2.06 -6.35 8.54
C VAL A 142 2.87 -5.17 9.05
N ALA A 143 2.89 -4.08 8.30
CA ALA A 143 3.38 -2.80 8.77
C ALA A 143 2.20 -1.83 8.84
N ALA A 144 1.81 -1.53 10.08
CA ALA A 144 0.85 -0.48 10.42
C ALA A 144 1.59 0.85 10.67
#